data_AF-A0A411E6P0-F1
#
_entry.id   AF-A0A411E6P0-F1
#
_cell.length_a   1.000
_cell.length_b   1.000
_cell.length_c   1.000
_cell.angle_alpha   90.00
_cell.angle_beta   90.00
_cell.angle_gamma   90.00
#
_symmetry.space_group_name_H-M   'P 1'
#
loop_
_entity.id
_entity.type
_entity.pdbx_description
1 polymer ?
#
loop_
_entity_poly.entity_id
_entity_poly.type
_entity_poly.pdbx_seq_one_letter_code
_entity_poly.pdbx_strand_id
1 'polypeptide(L)'
;MNDLFKLLIFLFISTQSTFAQTISERTEAILKVEKILYNEFYLGTKCYTKTDISFNENDKSFVIKNEMFLGKDQNIVSTRSFYRDDIDLNSMVYDLYPAEDGLYFVTVNLKAKDRLIEVSIVEINRKEFPLPVSTSDYQDLLVLSPSGKSLPLPIALRFVENIKILFGVPSYNREKLYK
;
A
#
# COMPACT_ATOMS: atom_id res chain seq x y z
N MET A 1 -48.10 12.80 -15.66
CA MET A 1 -46.80 13.36 -15.20
C MET A 1 -46.39 12.65 -13.92
N ASN A 2 -45.97 11.37 -13.98
CA ASN A 2 -45.65 10.63 -12.75
C ASN A 2 -44.70 9.43 -12.92
N ASP A 3 -44.50 8.89 -14.13
CA ASP A 3 -43.61 7.73 -14.30
C ASP A 3 -42.20 8.11 -14.79
N LEU A 4 -42.07 9.14 -15.64
CA LEU A 4 -40.78 9.65 -16.10
C LEU A 4 -39.94 10.27 -14.96
N PHE A 5 -40.61 10.93 -14.01
CA PHE A 5 -39.98 11.54 -12.84
C PHE A 5 -39.50 10.49 -11.83
N LYS A 6 -40.25 9.39 -11.67
CA LYS A 6 -39.84 8.24 -10.85
C LYS A 6 -38.66 7.48 -11.47
N LEU A 7 -38.61 7.35 -12.80
CA LEU A 7 -37.49 6.73 -13.50
C LEU A 7 -36.20 7.56 -13.36
N LEU A 8 -36.30 8.90 -13.43
CA LEU A 8 -35.19 9.82 -13.20
C LEU A 8 -34.66 9.78 -11.76
N ILE A 9 -35.54 9.65 -10.76
CA ILE A 9 -35.15 9.47 -9.35
C ILE A 9 -34.47 8.11 -9.15
N PHE A 10 -34.95 7.04 -9.78
CA PHE A 10 -34.34 5.71 -9.69
C PHE A 10 -32.97 5.64 -10.39
N LEU A 11 -32.80 6.35 -11.51
CA LEU A 11 -31.51 6.54 -12.18
C LEU A 11 -30.54 7.36 -11.32
N PHE A 12 -30.99 8.41 -10.62
CA PHE A 12 -30.13 9.18 -9.71
C PHE A 12 -29.66 8.37 -8.49
N ILE A 13 -30.54 7.52 -7.93
CA ILE A 13 -30.20 6.69 -6.76
C ILE A 13 -29.28 5.52 -7.15
N SER A 14 -29.33 5.04 -8.39
CA SER A 14 -28.46 3.94 -8.86
C SER A 14 -27.09 4.38 -9.39
N THR A 15 -26.86 5.69 -9.59
CA THR A 15 -25.57 6.18 -10.13
C THR A 15 -24.59 6.73 -9.10
N GLN A 16 -24.94 6.80 -7.81
CA GLN A 16 -24.06 7.35 -6.76
C GLN A 16 -23.88 6.41 -5.57
N SER A 17 -23.45 5.18 -5.83
CA SER A 17 -22.47 4.52 -4.96
C SER A 17 -21.05 4.85 -5.44
N THR A 18 -20.82 6.11 -5.85
CA THR A 18 -19.46 6.64 -5.97
C THR A 18 -18.90 6.76 -4.57
N PHE A 19 -18.10 5.78 -4.17
CA PHE A 19 -17.35 5.74 -2.92
C PHE A 19 -16.34 6.90 -2.93
N ALA A 20 -16.82 8.13 -2.74
CA ALA A 20 -16.00 9.33 -2.71
C ALA A 20 -15.32 9.38 -1.34
N GLN A 21 -14.18 8.72 -1.23
CA GLN A 21 -13.34 8.81 -0.03
C GLN A 21 -12.90 10.25 0.16
N THR A 22 -13.18 10.77 1.34
CA THR A 22 -12.70 12.10 1.73
C THR A 22 -11.18 12.07 1.90
N ILE A 23 -10.54 13.23 1.78
CA ILE A 23 -9.12 13.40 2.07
C ILE A 23 -8.82 12.98 3.52
N SER A 24 -9.72 13.31 4.44
CA SER A 24 -9.58 12.98 5.87
C SER A 24 -9.50 11.47 6.10
N GLU A 25 -10.41 10.70 5.48
CA GLU A 25 -10.40 9.24 5.58
C GLU A 25 -9.13 8.64 4.99
N ARG A 26 -8.65 9.18 3.86
CA ARG A 26 -7.40 8.73 3.24
C ARG A 26 -6.20 9.01 4.13
N THR A 27 -6.10 10.21 4.70
CA THR A 27 -5.03 10.57 5.64
C THR A 27 -5.05 9.68 6.88
N GLU A 28 -6.22 9.40 7.44
CA GLU A 28 -6.32 8.47 8.57
C GLU A 28 -5.90 7.05 8.19
N ALA A 29 -6.29 6.58 7.01
CA ALA A 29 -5.88 5.29 6.48
C ALA A 29 -4.36 5.21 6.25
N ILE A 30 -3.74 6.26 5.71
CA ILE A 30 -2.27 6.40 5.58
C ILE A 30 -1.61 6.16 6.94
N LEU A 31 -2.01 6.92 7.96
CA LEU A 31 -1.39 6.83 9.29
C LEU A 31 -1.54 5.42 9.90
N LYS A 32 -2.69 4.78 9.70
CA LYS A 32 -2.92 3.40 10.16
C LYS A 32 -2.06 2.38 9.41
N VAL A 33 -1.90 2.55 8.09
CA VAL A 33 -1.06 1.68 7.26
C VAL A 33 0.41 1.83 7.65
N GLU A 34 0.93 3.05 7.71
CA GLU A 34 2.32 3.35 8.10
C GLU A 34 2.65 2.79 9.49
N LYS A 35 1.75 2.95 10.47
CA LYS A 35 1.91 2.38 11.81
C LYS A 35 2.03 0.86 11.81
N ILE A 36 1.28 0.18 10.94
CA ILE A 36 1.32 -1.27 10.82
C ILE A 36 2.61 -1.73 10.13
N LEU A 37 3.03 -1.01 9.08
CA LEU A 37 4.24 -1.27 8.30
C LEU A 37 5.54 -0.94 9.06
N TYR A 38 5.46 -0.12 10.11
CA TYR A 38 6.59 0.08 11.01
C TYR A 38 6.93 -1.20 11.79
N ASN A 39 8.21 -1.56 11.72
CA ASN A 39 8.79 -2.67 12.46
C ASN A 39 10.16 -2.29 13.00
N GLU A 40 10.39 -2.48 14.29
CA GLU A 40 11.68 -2.26 14.95
C GLU A 40 12.20 -3.59 15.49
N PHE A 41 13.46 -3.88 15.25
CA PHE A 41 14.11 -5.12 15.65
C PHE A 41 15.59 -4.89 15.97
N TYR A 42 16.26 -5.89 16.54
CA TYR A 42 17.65 -5.78 16.98
C TYR A 42 18.49 -6.92 16.41
N LEU A 43 19.58 -6.56 15.72
CA LEU A 43 20.62 -7.48 15.22
C LEU A 43 21.99 -7.02 15.75
N GLY A 44 22.14 -6.97 17.07
CA GLY A 44 23.31 -6.36 17.74
C GLY A 44 23.30 -4.81 17.72
N THR A 45 22.62 -4.20 16.75
CA THR A 45 22.24 -2.79 16.73
C THR A 45 20.74 -2.65 16.49
N LYS A 46 20.17 -1.48 16.84
CA LYS A 46 18.79 -1.14 16.49
C LYS A 46 18.64 -1.08 14.97
N CYS A 47 17.67 -1.81 14.46
CA CYS A 47 17.28 -1.84 13.05
C CYS A 47 15.78 -1.52 12.94
N TYR A 48 15.34 -1.01 11.80
CA TYR A 48 13.93 -0.80 11.55
C TYR A 48 13.57 -0.87 10.08
N THR A 49 12.30 -1.19 9.82
CA THR A 49 11.65 -0.95 8.55
C THR A 49 10.54 0.07 8.78
N LYS A 50 10.48 1.08 7.93
CA LYS A 50 9.48 2.15 8.00
C LYS A 50 8.93 2.42 6.60
N THR A 51 7.64 2.68 6.53
CA THR A 51 6.98 3.16 5.30
C THR A 51 6.39 4.54 5.56
N ASP A 52 6.63 5.46 4.64
CA ASP A 52 6.01 6.79 4.58
C ASP A 52 5.23 6.89 3.26
N ILE A 53 3.96 7.27 3.32
CA ILE A 53 3.03 7.36 2.19
C ILE A 53 2.55 8.80 2.07
N SER A 54 2.87 9.43 0.94
CA SER A 54 2.37 10.75 0.58
C SER A 54 1.35 10.63 -0.54
N PHE A 55 0.26 11.38 -0.43
CA PHE A 55 -0.75 11.53 -1.46
C PHE A 55 -0.93 13.01 -1.77
N ASN A 56 -0.76 13.38 -3.04
CA ASN A 56 -1.05 14.73 -3.52
C ASN A 56 -2.45 14.73 -4.15
N GLU A 57 -3.34 15.53 -3.57
CA GLU A 57 -4.73 15.58 -4.03
C GLU A 57 -4.88 16.23 -5.41
N ASN A 58 -4.01 17.17 -5.76
CA ASN A 58 -4.17 17.98 -6.96
C ASN A 58 -3.97 17.16 -8.23
N ASP A 59 -2.96 16.30 -8.25
CA ASP A 59 -2.62 15.45 -9.39
C ASP A 59 -2.92 13.96 -9.13
N LYS A 60 -3.44 13.63 -7.95
CA LYS A 60 -3.72 12.25 -7.51
C LYS A 60 -2.48 11.35 -7.53
N SER A 61 -1.29 11.91 -7.33
CA SER A 61 -0.05 11.14 -7.24
C SER A 61 0.19 10.55 -5.85
N PHE A 62 0.84 9.39 -5.84
CA PHE A 62 1.31 8.71 -4.64
C PHE A 62 2.83 8.63 -4.65
N VAL A 63 3.42 8.78 -3.47
CA VAL A 63 4.82 8.45 -3.21
C VAL A 63 4.86 7.56 -1.97
N ILE A 64 5.32 6.32 -2.14
CA ILE A 64 5.48 5.34 -1.06
C ILE A 64 6.97 5.08 -0.86
N LYS A 65 7.52 5.63 0.22
CA LYS A 65 8.92 5.47 0.60
C LYS A 65 9.03 4.38 1.65
N ASN A 66 9.84 3.37 1.39
CA ASN A 66 10.19 2.31 2.33
C ASN A 66 11.65 2.46 2.69
N GLU A 67 11.95 2.54 3.98
CA GLU A 67 13.29 2.63 4.51
C GLU A 67 13.58 1.41 5.37
N MET A 68 14.64 0.69 5.04
CA MET A 68 15.19 -0.40 5.82
C MET A 68 16.54 0.03 6.37
N PHE A 69 16.56 0.36 7.65
CA PHE A 69 17.76 0.70 8.38
C PHE A 69 18.31 -0.55 9.07
N LEU A 70 19.53 -0.96 8.70
CA LEU A 70 20.20 -2.16 9.21
C LEU A 70 21.36 -1.82 10.16
N GLY A 71 21.45 -0.56 10.60
CA GLY A 71 22.51 -0.05 11.48
C GLY A 71 23.16 1.21 10.92
N LYS A 72 24.12 1.78 11.68
CA LYS A 72 24.73 3.10 11.35
C LYS A 72 25.29 3.20 9.92
N ASP A 73 25.70 2.07 9.34
CA ASP A 73 26.43 2.02 8.09
C ASP A 73 25.62 1.45 6.92
N GLN A 74 24.42 0.90 7.17
CA GLN A 74 23.63 0.23 6.13
C GLN A 74 22.16 0.67 6.13
N ASN A 75 21.71 1.19 4.99
CA ASN A 75 20.33 1.62 4.78
C ASN A 75 19.92 1.35 3.31
N ILE A 76 18.72 0.83 3.12
CA ILE A 76 18.08 0.69 1.81
C ILE A 76 16.81 1.54 1.80
N VAL A 77 16.71 2.45 0.84
CA VAL A 77 15.52 3.26 0.60
C VAL A 77 14.92 2.86 -0.74
N SER A 78 13.68 2.37 -0.74
CA SER A 78 12.89 2.14 -1.95
C SER A 78 11.73 3.12 -2.03
N THR A 79 11.66 3.92 -3.08
CA THR A 79 10.57 4.86 -3.34
C THR A 79 9.75 4.35 -4.52
N ARG A 80 8.43 4.27 -4.35
CA ARG A 80 7.48 4.00 -5.43
C ARG A 80 6.68 5.25 -5.75
N SER A 81 6.59 5.63 -7.01
CA SER A 81 5.89 6.82 -7.48
C SER A 81 4.96 6.47 -8.64
N PHE A 82 3.70 6.91 -8.56
CA PHE A 82 2.68 6.61 -9.56
C PHE A 82 1.49 7.57 -9.41
N TYR A 83 0.69 7.73 -10.46
CA TYR A 83 -0.62 8.35 -10.36
C TYR A 83 -1.66 7.31 -9.95
N ARG A 84 -2.68 7.74 -9.21
CA ARG A 84 -3.77 6.85 -8.81
C ARG A 84 -4.43 6.15 -10.01
N ASP A 85 -4.57 6.86 -11.11
CA ASP A 85 -5.20 6.35 -12.32
C ASP A 85 -4.34 5.33 -13.06
N ASP A 86 -3.06 5.21 -12.70
CA ASP A 86 -2.15 4.16 -13.19
C ASP A 86 -2.42 2.81 -12.50
N ILE A 87 -3.23 2.76 -11.45
CA ILE A 87 -3.57 1.52 -10.74
C ILE A 87 -4.91 0.98 -11.25
N ASP A 88 -4.99 -0.33 -11.50
CA ASP A 88 -6.26 -1.01 -11.68
C ASP A 88 -6.93 -1.22 -10.32
N LEU A 89 -7.87 -0.33 -10.00
CA LEU A 89 -8.57 -0.34 -8.72
C LEU A 89 -9.44 -1.59 -8.50
N ASN A 90 -9.74 -2.36 -9.54
CA ASN A 90 -10.50 -3.61 -9.41
C ASN A 90 -9.59 -4.83 -9.19
N SER A 91 -8.28 -4.64 -9.22
CA SER A 91 -7.28 -5.71 -9.11
C SER A 91 -6.81 -5.99 -7.69
N MET A 92 -7.34 -5.27 -6.68
CA MET A 92 -6.86 -5.42 -5.31
C MET A 92 -7.18 -6.82 -4.79
N VAL A 93 -6.12 -7.55 -4.46
CA VAL A 93 -6.21 -8.87 -3.84
C VAL A 93 -5.34 -8.90 -2.60
N TYR A 94 -5.71 -9.73 -1.63
CA TYR A 94 -4.90 -9.95 -0.44
C TYR A 94 -4.76 -11.42 -0.12
N ASP A 95 -3.68 -11.77 0.55
CA ASP A 95 -3.49 -13.09 1.16
C ASP A 95 -3.29 -12.96 2.66
N LEU A 96 -3.72 -14.01 3.37
CA LEU A 96 -3.44 -14.23 4.78
C LEU A 96 -2.88 -15.63 4.90
N TYR A 97 -1.59 -15.73 5.21
CA TYR A 97 -0.95 -17.01 5.47
C TYR A 97 -0.63 -17.15 6.97
N PRO A 98 -1.01 -18.28 7.60
CA PRO A 98 -0.73 -18.52 9.01
C PRO A 98 0.77 -18.47 9.28
N ALA A 99 1.17 -17.85 10.39
CA ALA A 99 2.53 -17.83 10.89
C ALA A 99 2.64 -18.75 12.11
N GLU A 100 2.11 -18.28 13.24
CA GLU A 100 2.01 -18.97 14.53
C GLU A 100 0.57 -18.81 15.04
N ASP A 101 0.25 -19.39 16.20
CA ASP A 101 -1.11 -19.43 16.74
C ASP A 101 -1.77 -18.04 16.79
N GLY A 102 -2.77 -17.85 15.92
CA GLY A 102 -3.55 -16.60 15.81
C GLY A 102 -2.85 -15.46 15.07
N LEU A 103 -1.63 -15.66 14.58
CA LEU A 103 -0.84 -14.70 13.82
C LEU A 103 -0.81 -15.04 12.33
N TYR A 104 -0.91 -14.00 11.52
CA TYR A 104 -0.98 -14.09 10.07
C TYR A 104 -0.02 -13.09 9.47
N PHE A 105 0.73 -13.53 8.49
CA PHE A 105 1.30 -12.58 7.55
C PHE A 105 0.22 -12.14 6.57
N VAL A 106 0.26 -10.87 6.21
CA VAL A 106 -0.67 -10.26 5.26
C VAL A 106 0.10 -9.63 4.12
N THR A 107 -0.39 -9.80 2.91
CA THR A 107 0.14 -9.13 1.72
C THR A 107 -1.04 -8.64 0.89
N VAL A 108 -0.95 -7.41 0.42
CA VAL A 108 -1.92 -6.82 -0.51
C VAL A 108 -1.21 -6.49 -1.81
N ASN A 109 -1.82 -6.90 -2.92
CA ASN A 109 -1.35 -6.61 -4.26
C ASN A 109 -2.38 -5.76 -5.01
N LEU A 110 -1.91 -4.75 -5.73
CA LEU A 110 -2.68 -4.03 -6.75
C LEU A 110 -1.86 -4.00 -8.04
N LYS A 111 -2.51 -4.26 -9.18
CA LYS A 111 -1.88 -4.19 -10.50
C LYS A 111 -1.80 -2.75 -10.98
N ALA A 112 -0.68 -2.41 -11.60
CA ALA A 112 -0.54 -1.22 -12.41
C ALA A 112 -1.05 -1.49 -13.83
N LYS A 113 -1.61 -0.47 -14.45
CA LYS A 113 -1.83 -0.39 -15.89
C LYS A 113 -0.48 -0.14 -16.52
N ASP A 114 -0.14 -0.90 -17.56
CA ASP A 114 1.02 -0.66 -18.42
C ASP A 114 2.37 -0.44 -17.70
N ARG A 115 2.59 -1.11 -16.55
CA ARG A 115 3.80 -1.01 -15.72
C ARG A 115 4.10 0.40 -15.16
N LEU A 116 3.09 1.23 -14.92
CA LEU A 116 3.28 2.64 -14.58
C LEU A 116 3.65 2.94 -13.10
N ILE A 117 4.20 1.98 -12.36
CA ILE A 117 4.78 2.25 -11.02
C ILE A 117 6.28 2.42 -11.17
N GLU A 118 6.77 3.66 -11.08
CA GLU A 118 8.19 3.92 -10.99
C GLU A 118 8.71 3.46 -9.62
N VAL A 119 9.78 2.67 -9.61
CA VAL A 119 10.45 2.21 -8.39
C VAL A 119 11.90 2.61 -8.46
N SER A 120 12.33 3.45 -7.52
CA SER A 120 13.75 3.74 -7.29
C SER A 120 14.23 3.06 -6.01
N ILE A 121 15.43 2.52 -6.04
CA ILE A 121 16.09 1.91 -4.89
C ILE A 121 17.45 2.58 -4.73
N VAL A 122 17.75 3.03 -3.52
CA VAL A 122 19.05 3.56 -3.11
C VAL A 122 19.56 2.72 -1.96
N GLU A 123 20.68 2.04 -2.20
CA GLU A 123 21.38 1.28 -1.19
C GLU A 123 22.63 2.03 -0.73
N ILE A 124 22.79 2.14 0.58
CA ILE A 124 23.94 2.74 1.24
C ILE A 124 24.56 1.65 2.10
N ASN A 125 25.80 1.25 1.82
CA ASN A 125 26.60 0.37 2.67
C ASN A 125 27.99 0.99 2.89
N ARG A 126 28.12 1.86 3.90
CA ARG A 126 29.34 2.65 4.15
C ARG A 126 30.57 1.80 4.52
N LYS A 127 30.39 0.52 4.87
CA LYS A 127 31.51 -0.39 5.18
C LYS A 127 32.13 -0.99 3.93
N GLU A 128 31.30 -1.34 2.94
CA GLU A 128 31.76 -2.01 1.71
C GLU A 128 31.91 -1.03 0.54
N PHE A 129 30.99 -0.06 0.42
CA PHE A 129 30.96 0.93 -0.65
C PHE A 129 30.62 2.34 -0.11
N PRO A 130 31.56 3.29 -0.12
CA PRO A 130 31.31 4.63 0.40
C PRO A 130 30.31 5.44 -0.43
N LEU A 131 30.01 5.01 -1.66
CA LEU A 131 29.07 5.65 -2.56
C LEU A 131 27.73 4.90 -2.60
N PRO A 132 26.58 5.61 -2.54
CA PRO A 132 25.28 4.98 -2.74
C PRO A 132 25.16 4.33 -4.12
N VAL A 133 24.53 3.16 -4.17
CA VAL A 133 24.14 2.50 -5.42
C VAL A 133 22.66 2.75 -5.65
N SER A 134 22.31 3.22 -6.86
CA SER A 134 20.92 3.54 -7.20
C SER A 134 20.47 2.81 -8.47
N THR A 135 19.26 2.27 -8.43
CA THR A 135 18.58 1.67 -9.59
C THR A 135 17.16 2.20 -9.70
N SER A 136 16.65 2.34 -10.92
CA SER A 136 15.23 2.62 -11.17
C SER A 136 14.66 1.69 -12.23
N ASP A 137 13.40 1.31 -12.07
CA ASP A 137 12.63 0.50 -13.02
C ASP A 137 11.12 0.77 -12.86
N TYR A 138 10.33 0.16 -13.73
CA TYR A 138 8.87 0.26 -13.79
C TYR A 138 8.21 -1.10 -13.50
N GLN A 139 7.29 -1.13 -12.54
CA GLN A 139 6.63 -2.36 -12.07
C GLN A 139 5.14 -2.39 -12.44
N ASP A 140 4.63 -3.60 -12.72
CA ASP A 140 3.20 -3.88 -12.95
C ASP A 140 2.43 -4.19 -11.65
N LEU A 141 3.11 -4.22 -10.51
CA LEU A 141 2.52 -4.70 -9.26
C LEU A 141 2.97 -3.83 -8.08
N LEU A 142 2.00 -3.23 -7.40
CA LEU A 142 2.18 -2.64 -6.10
C LEU A 142 1.94 -3.71 -5.04
N VAL A 143 3.00 -4.05 -4.29
CA VAL A 143 2.94 -4.98 -3.16
C VAL A 143 3.11 -4.20 -1.86
N LEU A 144 2.16 -4.38 -0.93
CA LEU A 144 2.20 -3.81 0.41
C LEU A 144 2.09 -4.94 1.43
N SER A 145 3.12 -5.10 2.25
CA SER A 145 3.17 -6.10 3.31
C SER A 145 3.97 -5.58 4.52
N PRO A 146 3.54 -5.87 5.77
CA PRO A 146 4.32 -5.59 6.96
C PRO A 146 5.57 -6.46 6.95
N SER A 147 6.71 -5.86 6.60
CA SER A 147 7.96 -6.56 6.31
C SER A 147 8.39 -7.46 7.48
N GLY A 148 8.28 -8.78 7.28
CA GLY A 148 8.68 -9.80 8.26
C GLY A 148 7.84 -9.86 9.54
N LYS A 149 6.71 -9.14 9.59
CA LYS A 149 5.88 -9.01 10.80
C LYS A 149 4.54 -9.71 10.60
N SER A 150 4.31 -10.77 11.37
CA SER A 150 3.00 -11.39 11.48
C SER A 150 2.09 -10.56 12.40
N LEU A 151 0.80 -10.52 12.10
CA LEU A 151 -0.20 -9.72 12.79
C LEU A 151 -1.34 -10.60 13.29
N PRO A 152 -1.99 -10.26 14.42
CA PRO A 152 -3.27 -10.86 14.77
C PRO A 152 -4.29 -10.66 13.65
N LEU A 153 -5.14 -11.66 13.40
CA LEU A 153 -6.13 -11.62 12.30
C LEU A 153 -6.94 -10.30 12.23
N PRO A 154 -7.47 -9.75 13.34
CA PRO A 154 -8.23 -8.50 13.28
C PRO A 154 -7.40 -7.29 12.86
N ILE A 155 -6.08 -7.31 13.09
CA ILE A 155 -5.16 -6.24 12.67
C ILE A 155 -4.78 -6.43 11.21
N ALA A 156 -4.53 -7.66 10.77
CA ALA A 156 -4.30 -7.99 9.37
C ALA A 156 -5.47 -7.58 8.46
N LEU A 157 -6.72 -7.87 8.87
CA LEU A 157 -7.90 -7.45 8.10
C LEU A 157 -8.08 -5.93 8.10
N ARG A 158 -7.80 -5.25 9.23
CA ARG A 158 -7.80 -3.78 9.26
C ARG A 158 -6.74 -3.19 8.33
N PHE A 159 -5.58 -3.82 8.20
CA PHE A 159 -4.55 -3.37 7.25
C PHE A 159 -5.09 -3.41 5.81
N VAL A 160 -5.74 -4.51 5.41
CA VAL A 160 -6.38 -4.65 4.09
C VAL A 160 -7.44 -3.55 3.89
N GLU A 161 -8.33 -3.34 4.87
CA GLU A 161 -9.36 -2.29 4.77
C GLU A 161 -8.78 -0.89 4.66
N ASN A 162 -7.73 -0.57 5.42
CA ASN A 162 -7.09 0.73 5.28
C ASN A 162 -6.39 0.88 3.93
N ILE A 163 -5.89 -0.18 3.29
CA ILE A 163 -5.37 -0.09 1.92
C ILE A 163 -6.50 0.16 0.91
N LYS A 164 -7.67 -0.46 1.09
CA LYS A 164 -8.86 -0.14 0.29
C LYS A 164 -9.24 1.33 0.41
N ILE A 165 -9.24 1.86 1.64
CA ILE A 165 -9.50 3.27 1.94
C ILE A 165 -8.40 4.17 1.36
N LEU A 166 -7.14 3.75 1.47
CA LEU A 166 -5.97 4.49 0.99
C LEU A 166 -6.02 4.72 -0.51
N PHE A 167 -6.50 3.75 -1.31
CA PHE A 167 -6.48 3.84 -2.77
C PHE A 167 -7.84 4.14 -3.40
N GLY A 168 -8.97 4.02 -2.70
CA GLY A 168 -10.27 4.16 -3.36
C GLY A 168 -10.65 2.95 -4.17
N VAL A 169 -10.33 1.77 -3.64
CA VAL A 169 -10.68 0.51 -4.26
C VAL A 169 -12.15 0.19 -3.93
N PRO A 170 -12.99 -0.13 -4.93
CA PRO A 170 -14.40 -0.44 -4.69
C PRO A 170 -14.58 -1.75 -3.91
N SER A 171 -13.80 -2.77 -4.25
CA SER A 171 -13.86 -4.12 -3.68
C SER A 171 -12.50 -4.80 -3.77
N TYR A 172 -12.27 -5.77 -2.89
CA TYR A 172 -11.07 -6.61 -2.92
C TYR A 172 -11.44 -8.06 -2.68
N ASN A 173 -10.60 -8.98 -3.15
CA ASN A 173 -10.79 -10.42 -2.96
C ASN A 173 -9.61 -11.04 -2.20
N ARG A 174 -9.87 -12.16 -1.49
CA ARG A 174 -8.79 -12.97 -0.94
C ARG A 174 -8.32 -13.95 -2.00
N GLU A 175 -7.01 -13.99 -2.26
CA GLU A 175 -6.37 -14.93 -3.18
C GLU A 175 -5.10 -15.50 -2.54
N LYS A 176 -4.75 -16.75 -2.88
CA LYS A 176 -3.50 -17.36 -2.43
C LYS A 176 -2.36 -16.80 -3.30
N LEU A 177 -1.56 -15.89 -2.75
CA LEU A 177 -0.50 -15.17 -3.46
C LEU A 177 0.84 -15.91 -3.42
N TYR A 178 1.09 -16.69 -2.36
CA TYR A 178 2.27 -17.53 -2.22
C TYR A 178 1.86 -18.99 -2.33
N LYS A 179 2.50 -19.77 -3.21
CA LYS A 179 2.19 -21.18 -3.44
C LYS A 179 2.77 -22.09 -2.37
#